data_AF-A0A7C6XE31-F1
#
_entry.id   AF-A0A7C6XE31-F1
#
_cell.length_a   1.000
_cell.length_b   1.000
_cell.length_c   1.000
_cell.angle_alpha   90.00
_cell.angle_beta   90.00
_cell.angle_gamma   90.00
#
_symmetry.space_group_name_H-M   'P 1'
#
loop_
_entity.id
_entity.type
_entity.pdbx_description
1 polymer ?
#
loop_
_entity_poly.entity_id
_entity_poly.type
_entity_poly.pdbx_seq_one_letter_code
_entity_poly.pdbx_strand_id
1 'polypeptide(L)'
;VRLLSDGEFVQKGPMGRGVRACMGRTAVLVAGGVEVVVCERRLQPYDTALLRSVGIEPTDRRLIALKSAVHFRSTYEEIAERIFDADTPGVHRPDFDQYEYRRLRRPLYPLEQVPEGDHALSFLR
;
A
#
# COMPACT_ATOMS: atom_id res chain seq x y z
N VAL A 1 11.96 -9.96 -19.51
CA VAL A 1 11.13 -10.54 -18.42
C VAL A 1 12.02 -11.50 -17.62
N ARG A 2 12.08 -11.39 -16.30
CA ARG A 2 12.94 -12.22 -15.43
C ARG A 2 12.22 -13.47 -14.91
N LEU A 3 10.95 -13.35 -14.54
CA LEU A 3 10.16 -14.44 -13.96
C LEU A 3 8.68 -14.29 -14.33
N LEU A 4 8.01 -15.41 -14.55
CA LEU A 4 6.55 -15.53 -14.64
C LEU A 4 6.07 -16.48 -13.53
N SER A 5 4.93 -16.19 -12.92
CA SER A 5 4.36 -16.97 -11.82
C SER A 5 2.83 -16.84 -11.79
N ASP A 6 2.16 -17.86 -11.27
CA ASP A 6 0.72 -17.82 -10.95
C ASP A 6 0.41 -16.99 -9.69
N GLY A 7 1.46 -16.48 -9.03
CA GLY A 7 1.36 -15.50 -7.97
C GLY A 7 0.83 -16.05 -6.65
N GLU A 8 0.82 -17.37 -6.45
CA GLU A 8 0.43 -18.00 -5.19
C GLU A 8 1.54 -17.93 -4.14
N PHE A 9 1.18 -17.52 -2.93
CA PHE A 9 2.10 -17.53 -1.79
C PHE A 9 1.35 -17.59 -0.46
N VAL A 10 2.09 -17.85 0.62
CA VAL A 10 1.55 -17.86 1.98
C VAL A 10 2.20 -16.73 2.75
N GLN A 11 1.38 -15.86 3.33
CA GLN A 11 1.81 -14.77 4.19
C GLN A 11 2.54 -15.33 5.42
N LYS A 12 3.64 -14.68 5.81
CA LYS A 12 4.52 -15.12 6.91
C LYS A 12 4.58 -14.13 8.06
N GLY A 13 4.34 -12.86 7.77
CA GLY A 13 4.29 -11.76 8.71
C GLY A 13 3.10 -11.80 9.66
N PRO A 14 3.14 -10.99 10.73
CA PRO A 14 2.17 -11.05 11.82
C PRO A 14 0.74 -10.68 11.39
N MET A 15 0.56 -9.80 10.40
CA MET A 15 -0.77 -9.35 9.97
C MET A 15 -1.62 -10.42 9.26
N GLY A 16 -0.98 -11.39 8.60
CA GLY A 16 -1.67 -12.35 7.74
C GLY A 16 -1.16 -13.77 7.89
N ARG A 17 -0.45 -14.09 8.96
CA ARG A 17 0.31 -15.34 9.07
C ARG A 17 -0.49 -16.58 8.70
N GLY A 18 0.00 -17.34 7.72
CA GLY A 18 -0.62 -18.58 7.25
C GLY A 18 -1.74 -18.39 6.22
N VAL A 19 -2.18 -17.15 5.96
CA VAL A 19 -3.18 -16.86 4.92
C VAL A 19 -2.57 -17.09 3.54
N ARG A 20 -3.26 -17.87 2.70
CA ARG A 20 -2.93 -18.00 1.27
C ARG A 20 -3.33 -16.71 0.55
N ALA A 21 -2.39 -16.15 -0.20
CA ALA A 21 -2.55 -14.97 -1.02
C ALA A 21 -2.27 -15.31 -2.49
N CYS A 22 -2.85 -14.54 -3.41
CA CYS A 22 -2.72 -14.76 -4.84
C CYS A 22 -2.66 -13.43 -5.60
N MET A 23 -1.55 -13.17 -6.28
CA MET A 23 -1.35 -12.01 -7.16
C MET A 23 -1.98 -12.21 -8.56
N GLY A 24 -2.47 -13.42 -8.88
CA GLY A 24 -2.85 -13.81 -10.24
C GLY A 24 -1.62 -13.92 -11.15
N ARG A 25 -1.81 -13.84 -12.47
CA ARG A 25 -0.69 -13.83 -13.42
C ARG A 25 0.28 -12.72 -13.03
N THR A 26 1.50 -13.12 -12.72
CA THR A 26 2.52 -12.23 -12.16
C THR A 26 3.78 -12.31 -13.02
N ALA A 27 4.36 -11.15 -13.32
CA ALA A 27 5.63 -11.05 -14.03
C ALA A 27 6.61 -10.19 -13.25
N VAL A 28 7.86 -10.62 -13.15
CA VAL A 28 8.96 -9.74 -12.74
C VAL A 28 9.63 -9.20 -13.99
N LEU A 29 9.52 -7.89 -14.18
CA LEU A 29 10.19 -7.16 -15.24
C LEU A 29 11.50 -6.58 -14.71
N VAL A 30 12.51 -6.50 -15.57
CA VAL A 30 13.78 -5.83 -15.26
C VAL A 30 14.01 -4.76 -16.30
N ALA A 31 14.14 -3.51 -15.86
CA ALA A 31 14.40 -2.37 -16.73
C ALA A 31 15.36 -1.40 -16.03
N GLY A 32 16.48 -1.06 -16.67
CA GLY A 32 17.46 -0.13 -16.10
C GLY A 32 18.03 -0.56 -14.73
N GLY A 33 18.11 -1.88 -14.47
CA GLY A 33 18.54 -2.42 -13.18
C GLY A 33 17.47 -2.42 -12.08
N VAL A 34 16.25 -1.98 -12.37
CA VAL A 34 15.11 -2.01 -11.44
C VAL A 34 14.26 -3.25 -11.70
N GLU A 35 13.89 -3.95 -10.64
CA GLU A 35 12.93 -5.04 -10.67
C GLU A 35 11.53 -4.52 -10.38
N VAL A 36 10.57 -4.82 -11.26
CA VAL A 36 9.17 -4.41 -11.12
C VAL A 36 8.28 -5.65 -11.11
N VAL A 37 7.57 -5.86 -10.01
CA VAL A 37 6.57 -6.93 -9.88
C VAL A 37 5.24 -6.41 -10.43
N VAL A 38 4.80 -6.98 -11.54
CA VAL A 38 3.53 -6.67 -12.19
C VAL A 38 2.54 -7.80 -11.88
N CYS A 39 1.40 -7.46 -11.29
CA CYS A 39 0.39 -8.42 -10.82
C CYS A 39 -0.95 -8.17 -11.50
N GLU A 40 -1.66 -9.24 -11.85
CA GLU A 40 -3.03 -9.17 -12.37
C GLU A 40 -4.05 -8.73 -11.31
N ARG A 41 -3.92 -9.24 -10.08
CA ARG A 41 -4.85 -8.96 -8.98
C ARG A 41 -4.30 -7.87 -8.08
N ARG A 42 -5.17 -6.95 -7.65
CA ARG A 42 -4.84 -5.94 -6.65
C ARG A 42 -4.60 -6.62 -5.30
N LEU A 43 -3.38 -6.51 -4.79
CA LEU A 43 -2.98 -7.02 -3.49
C LEU A 43 -2.06 -6.01 -2.79
N GLN A 44 -2.19 -5.88 -1.47
CA GLN A 44 -1.34 -4.98 -0.69
C GLN A 44 0.00 -5.68 -0.35
N PRO A 45 1.15 -5.07 -0.63
CA PRO A 45 2.46 -5.67 -0.35
C PRO A 45 2.89 -5.44 1.10
N TYR A 46 2.10 -5.93 2.07
CA TYR A 46 2.39 -5.75 3.50
C TYR A 46 3.36 -6.79 4.08
N ASP A 47 3.71 -7.82 3.30
CA ASP A 47 4.52 -8.96 3.72
C ASP A 47 5.69 -9.16 2.77
N THR A 48 6.89 -9.40 3.31
CA THR A 48 8.09 -9.77 2.55
C THR A 48 7.95 -11.09 1.80
N ALA A 49 7.05 -11.98 2.25
CA ALA A 49 6.72 -13.23 1.56
C ALA A 49 6.25 -13.02 0.12
N LEU A 50 5.63 -11.86 -0.18
CA LEU A 50 5.25 -11.49 -1.55
C LEU A 50 6.47 -11.43 -2.46
N LEU A 51 7.48 -10.65 -2.09
CA LEU A 51 8.71 -10.52 -2.88
C LEU A 51 9.48 -11.83 -2.97
N ARG A 52 9.57 -12.56 -1.85
CA ARG A 52 10.24 -13.87 -1.81
C ARG A 52 9.56 -14.91 -2.71
N SER A 53 8.24 -14.86 -2.84
CA SER A 53 7.49 -15.76 -3.73
C SER A 53 7.81 -15.58 -5.22
N VAL A 54 8.38 -14.43 -5.59
CA VAL A 54 8.85 -14.13 -6.95
C VAL A 54 10.38 -14.05 -7.03
N GLY A 55 11.05 -14.69 -6.07
CA GLY A 55 12.51 -14.82 -6.03
C GLY A 55 13.25 -13.50 -5.82
N ILE A 56 12.64 -12.53 -5.14
CA ILE A 56 13.30 -11.30 -4.69
C ILE A 56 13.50 -11.41 -3.18
N GLU A 57 14.76 -11.54 -2.75
CA GLU A 57 15.08 -11.44 -1.33
C GLU A 57 15.16 -9.96 -0.93
N PRO A 58 14.30 -9.47 -0.03
CA PRO A 58 14.26 -8.05 0.32
C PRO A 58 15.56 -7.51 0.93
N THR A 59 16.26 -8.31 1.74
CA THR A 59 17.51 -7.89 2.40
C THR A 59 18.67 -7.69 1.43
N ASP A 60 18.56 -8.24 0.21
CA ASP A 60 19.58 -8.12 -0.84
C ASP A 60 19.36 -6.88 -1.72
N ARG A 61 18.43 -6.00 -1.35
CA ARG A 61 18.07 -4.80 -2.13
C ARG A 61 18.33 -3.53 -1.33
N ARG A 62 18.96 -2.56 -2.01
CA ARG A 62 19.28 -1.25 -1.43
C ARG A 62 18.05 -0.39 -1.17
N LEU A 63 17.00 -0.59 -1.95
CA LEU A 63 15.75 0.17 -1.88
C LEU A 63 14.59 -0.70 -2.33
N ILE A 64 13.47 -0.62 -1.62
CA ILE A 64 12.22 -1.26 -2.00
C ILE A 64 11.13 -0.19 -1.97
N ALA A 65 10.49 0.04 -3.12
CA ALA A 65 9.33 0.92 -3.22
C ALA A 65 8.05 0.11 -3.06
N LEU A 66 7.23 0.44 -2.05
CA LEU A 66 5.98 -0.26 -1.76
C LEU A 66 4.80 0.71 -1.87
N LYS A 67 3.76 0.33 -2.62
CA LYS A 67 2.48 1.06 -2.59
C LYS A 67 1.72 0.72 -1.31
N SER A 68 2.10 1.34 -0.20
CA SER A 68 1.50 1.13 1.12
C SER A 68 1.76 2.35 2.00
N ALA A 69 0.81 2.71 2.87
CA ALA A 69 0.99 3.82 3.81
C ALA A 69 1.49 3.36 5.18
N VAL A 70 0.98 2.21 5.68
CA VAL A 70 1.24 1.76 7.06
C VAL A 70 1.59 0.28 7.14
N HIS A 71 0.74 -0.61 6.59
CA HIS A 71 0.83 -2.06 6.87
C HIS A 71 2.13 -2.74 6.40
N PHE A 72 2.90 -2.13 5.49
CA PHE A 72 4.20 -2.70 5.12
C PHE A 72 5.16 -2.80 6.31
N ARG A 73 5.01 -1.90 7.30
CA ARG A 73 5.82 -1.92 8.52
C ARG A 73 5.72 -3.26 9.26
N SER A 74 4.63 -4.02 9.09
CA SER A 74 4.45 -5.36 9.67
C SER A 74 5.60 -6.33 9.41
N THR A 75 6.34 -6.21 8.30
CA THR A 75 7.46 -7.12 7.98
C THR A 75 8.68 -6.41 7.45
N TYR A 76 8.51 -5.24 6.84
CA TYR A 76 9.61 -4.49 6.26
C TYR A 76 10.31 -3.61 7.29
N GLU A 77 9.66 -3.22 8.39
CA GLU A 77 10.29 -2.40 9.45
C GLU A 77 11.44 -3.13 10.13
N GLU A 78 11.33 -4.45 10.30
CA GLU A 78 12.37 -5.29 10.92
C GLU A 78 13.65 -5.42 10.07
N ILE A 79 13.55 -5.21 8.75
CA ILE A 79 14.66 -5.40 7.80
C ILE A 79 15.17 -4.09 7.19
N ALA A 80 14.43 -2.99 7.36
CA ALA A 80 14.79 -1.70 6.81
C ALA A 80 15.68 -0.92 7.76
N GLU A 81 16.82 -0.40 7.27
CA GLU A 81 17.61 0.57 8.03
C GLU A 81 16.86 1.89 8.22
N ARG A 82 16.14 2.33 7.17
CA ARG A 82 15.34 3.55 7.17
C ARG A 82 14.08 3.38 6.33
N ILE A 83 13.03 4.11 6.73
CA ILE A 83 11.76 4.19 6.03
C ILE A 83 11.54 5.63 5.59
N PHE A 84 11.22 5.82 4.31
CA PHE A 84 10.87 7.12 3.74
C PHE A 84 9.42 7.08 3.25
N ASP A 85 8.57 7.92 3.84
CA ASP A 85 7.22 8.12 3.31
C ASP A 85 7.30 9.09 2.11
N ALA A 86 6.75 8.67 0.97
CA ALA A 86 6.79 9.44 -0.27
C ALA A 86 5.42 10.08 -0.55
N ASP A 87 5.37 11.42 -0.60
CA ASP A 87 4.20 12.18 -1.04
C ASP A 87 4.09 12.13 -2.57
N THR A 88 3.57 11.02 -3.08
CA THR A 88 3.37 10.79 -4.51
C THR A 88 1.95 11.20 -4.94
N PRO A 89 1.76 11.70 -6.17
CA PRO A 89 0.43 12.00 -6.67
C PRO A 89 -0.42 10.73 -6.78
N GLY A 90 -1.73 10.85 -6.52
CA GLY A 90 -2.68 9.77 -6.72
C GLY A 90 -3.88 9.83 -5.77
N VAL A 91 -4.80 8.88 -5.94
CA VAL A 91 -6.12 8.84 -5.27
C VAL A 91 -6.10 8.59 -3.75
N HIS A 92 -4.91 8.39 -3.17
CA HIS A 92 -4.71 8.13 -1.75
C HIS A 92 -3.91 9.24 -1.06
N ARG A 93 -3.73 10.39 -1.72
CA ARG A 93 -3.05 11.54 -1.11
C ARG A 93 -3.92 12.07 0.05
N PRO A 94 -3.35 12.33 1.24
CA PRO A 94 -4.09 12.83 2.40
C PRO A 94 -4.38 14.34 2.35
N ASP A 95 -4.13 14.99 1.21
CA ASP A 95 -4.47 16.38 0.96
C ASP A 95 -5.86 16.45 0.33
N PHE A 96 -6.85 16.85 1.12
CA PHE A 96 -8.25 16.89 0.70
C PHE A 96 -8.49 17.97 -0.37
N ASP A 97 -7.69 19.03 -0.42
CA ASP A 97 -7.87 20.12 -1.39
C ASP A 97 -7.54 19.69 -2.83
N GLN A 98 -6.94 18.52 -3.01
CA GLN A 98 -6.56 17.97 -4.32
C GLN A 98 -7.71 17.26 -5.06
N TYR A 99 -8.91 17.20 -4.46
CA TYR A 99 -10.03 16.46 -5.02
C TYR A 99 -11.27 17.34 -5.21
N GLU A 100 -11.99 17.11 -6.32
CA GLU A 100 -13.30 17.72 -6.54
C GLU A 100 -14.38 16.83 -5.90
N TYR A 101 -14.92 17.25 -4.75
CA TYR A 101 -15.98 16.52 -4.09
C TYR A 101 -17.36 16.91 -4.61
N ARG A 102 -18.18 15.91 -4.93
CA ARG A 102 -19.59 16.09 -5.25
C ARG A 102 -20.42 15.31 -4.24
N ARG A 103 -21.45 15.95 -3.65
CA ARG A 103 -22.39 15.36 -2.67
C ARG A 103 -21.81 15.13 -1.26
N LEU A 104 -21.06 16.10 -0.74
CA LEU A 104 -20.65 16.09 0.67
C LEU A 104 -21.83 16.37 1.60
N ARG A 105 -21.85 15.70 2.76
CA ARG A 105 -22.66 16.15 3.90
C ARG A 105 -21.92 17.31 4.55
N ARG A 106 -22.55 18.48 4.63
CA ARG A 106 -21.93 19.75 5.07
C ARG A 106 -22.58 20.21 6.39
N PRO A 107 -21.83 20.89 7.30
CA PRO A 107 -20.40 21.23 7.18
C PRO A 107 -19.50 20.01 7.41
N LEU A 108 -18.32 20.01 6.78
CA LEU A 108 -17.35 18.90 6.87
C LEU A 108 -15.93 19.42 7.11
N TYR A 109 -15.44 19.30 8.34
CA TYR A 109 -14.02 19.50 8.64
C TYR A 109 -13.18 18.39 7.99
N PRO A 110 -12.00 18.68 7.41
CA PRO A 110 -11.29 19.97 7.35
C PRO A 110 -11.62 20.83 6.12
N LEU A 111 -12.45 20.36 5.19
CA LEU A 111 -12.81 21.10 3.97
C LEU A 111 -13.56 22.40 4.26
N GLU A 112 -14.29 22.43 5.36
CA GLU A 112 -15.08 23.55 5.82
C GLU A 112 -14.94 23.71 7.34
N GLN A 113 -14.96 24.96 7.80
CA GLN A 113 -15.01 25.25 9.22
C GLN A 113 -16.37 24.82 9.78
N VAL A 114 -16.36 24.02 10.84
CA VAL A 114 -17.57 23.65 11.57
C VAL A 114 -17.85 24.73 12.61
N PRO A 115 -19.05 25.37 12.62
CA PRO A 115 -19.38 26.38 13.62
C PRO A 115 -19.26 25.83 15.05
N GLU A 116 -18.71 26.63 15.96
CA GLU A 116 -18.61 26.27 17.38
C GLU A 116 -20.01 26.03 17.97
N GLY A 117 -20.22 24.85 18.57
CA GLY A 117 -21.47 24.47 19.25
C GLY A 117 -22.28 23.35 18.58
N ASP A 118 -21.96 22.97 17.34
CA ASP A 118 -22.73 21.97 16.57
C ASP A 118 -22.15 20.53 16.62
N HIS A 119 -21.18 20.28 17.51
CA HIS A 119 -20.45 19.01 17.59
C HIS A 119 -21.31 17.79 18.02
N ALA A 120 -22.54 18.02 18.49
CA ALA A 120 -23.34 16.98 19.14
C ALA A 120 -24.36 16.24 18.25
N LEU A 121 -24.62 16.67 17.01
CA LEU A 121 -25.78 16.14 16.25
C LEU A 121 -25.51 15.59 14.83
N SER A 122 -24.27 15.63 14.32
CA SER A 122 -23.98 15.23 12.93
C SER A 122 -23.78 13.73 12.69
N PHE A 123 -23.70 12.89 13.74
CA PHE A 123 -23.50 11.43 13.59
C PHE A 123 -24.80 10.59 13.58
N LEU A 124 -25.97 11.22 13.76
CA LEU A 124 -27.27 10.52 13.86
C LEU A 124 -28.27 10.82 12.72
N ARG A 125 -27.80 11.22 11.53
CA ARG A 125 -28.65 11.29 10.33
C ARG A 125 -28.00 10.66 9.10
#